data_AF-A0A1H6XNC7-F1
#
_entry.id   AF-A0A1H6XNC7-F1
#
_cell.length_a   1.000
_cell.length_b   1.000
_cell.length_c   1.000
_cell.angle_alpha   90.00
_cell.angle_beta   90.00
_cell.angle_gamma   90.00
#
_symmetry.space_group_name_H-M   'P 1'
#
loop_
_entity.id
_entity.type
_entity.pdbx_description
1 polymer ?
#
loop_
_entity_poly.entity_id
_entity_poly.type
_entity_poly.pdbx_seq_one_letter_code
_entity_poly.pdbx_strand_id
1 'polypeptide(L)'
;MKKLIFVGAFLLSLGAFAQKTIEPEPDLPMCLLAAFEPECDIVVEGTTYTEGFFVIEACGWFINNQSSVVIIQNIQDYVCKNGKFPDYVKVWDYHSK
;
A
#
# COMPACT_ATOMS: atom_id res chain seq x y z
N MET A 1 65.22 -21.30 21.80
CA MET A 1 64.07 -21.89 21.09
C MET A 1 62.94 -20.87 21.07
N LYS A 2 62.77 -20.13 19.97
CA LYS A 2 61.70 -19.15 19.77
C LYS A 2 61.30 -19.25 18.30
N LYS A 3 60.01 -19.05 18.03
CA LYS A 3 59.35 -19.00 16.72
C LYS A 3 58.79 -20.34 16.22
N LEU A 4 57.87 -20.88 17.01
CA LEU A 4 56.72 -21.59 16.46
C LEU A 4 55.49 -20.77 16.81
N ILE A 5 54.49 -20.82 15.91
CA ILE A 5 53.14 -20.25 16.03
C ILE A 5 53.02 -18.79 15.57
N PHE A 6 53.02 -18.57 14.26
CA PHE A 6 52.48 -17.34 13.65
C PHE A 6 51.80 -17.62 12.29
N VAL A 7 51.11 -18.76 12.17
CA VAL A 7 50.36 -19.11 10.94
C VAL A 7 48.97 -19.66 11.28
N GLY A 8 48.32 -19.09 12.30
CA GLY A 8 46.97 -19.51 12.73
C GLY A 8 45.90 -18.42 12.61
N ALA A 9 46.26 -17.18 12.29
CA ALA A 9 45.33 -16.05 12.28
C ALA A 9 44.75 -15.71 10.89
N PHE A 10 45.23 -16.35 9.82
CA PHE A 10 44.80 -16.04 8.45
C PHE A 10 43.58 -16.82 7.98
N LEU A 11 43.02 -17.71 8.81
CA LEU A 11 41.87 -18.55 8.47
C LEU A 11 40.53 -18.05 9.05
N LEU A 12 40.52 -16.93 9.77
CA LEU A 12 39.29 -16.39 10.41
C LEU A 12 38.72 -15.14 9.72
N SER A 13 39.32 -14.63 8.65
CA SER A 13 38.98 -13.32 8.10
C SER A 13 38.09 -13.30 6.85
N LEU A 14 37.58 -14.45 6.37
CA LEU A 14 36.63 -14.46 5.24
C LEU A 14 35.38 -15.28 5.55
N GLY A 15 34.80 -15.02 6.73
CA GLY A 15 33.35 -15.19 6.92
C GLY A 15 32.61 -14.11 6.13
N ALA A 16 32.64 -14.18 4.80
CA ALA A 16 31.78 -13.35 3.96
C ALA A 16 30.40 -14.02 3.90
N PHE A 17 29.53 -13.57 4.82
CA PHE A 17 28.08 -13.69 4.82
C PHE A 17 27.47 -14.48 3.65
N ALA A 18 26.98 -15.69 3.93
CA ALA A 18 25.88 -16.28 3.17
C ALA A 18 24.60 -15.49 3.46
N GLN A 19 24.58 -14.21 3.09
CA GLN A 19 23.36 -13.41 3.13
C GLN A 19 22.51 -13.94 1.98
N LYS A 20 21.56 -14.82 2.32
CA LYS A 20 20.51 -15.26 1.41
C LYS A 20 20.02 -14.03 0.67
N THR A 21 20.22 -13.99 -0.65
CA THR A 21 19.58 -13.00 -1.51
C THR A 21 18.09 -13.20 -1.30
N ILE A 22 17.48 -12.34 -0.49
CA ILE A 22 16.05 -12.18 -0.46
C ILE A 22 15.75 -11.60 -1.83
N GLU A 23 15.28 -12.43 -2.76
CA GLU A 23 14.65 -11.91 -3.97
C GLU A 23 13.61 -10.89 -3.51
N PRO A 24 13.62 -9.66 -4.03
CA PRO A 24 12.57 -8.71 -3.70
C PRO A 24 11.23 -9.40 -3.99
N GLU A 25 10.35 -9.42 -2.99
CA GLU A 25 9.02 -9.98 -3.16
C GLU A 25 8.36 -9.33 -4.39
N PRO A 26 7.67 -10.13 -5.23
CA PRO A 26 7.06 -9.61 -6.45
C PRO A 26 6.17 -8.41 -6.09
N ASP A 27 6.29 -7.33 -6.88
CA ASP A 27 5.59 -6.06 -6.70
C ASP A 27 4.15 -6.25 -6.22
N LEU A 28 3.95 -6.20 -4.90
CA LEU A 28 2.61 -6.14 -4.33
C LEU A 28 1.99 -4.85 -4.85
N PRO A 29 0.75 -4.87 -5.38
CA PRO A 29 0.12 -3.66 -5.88
C PRO A 29 0.06 -2.66 -4.72
N MET A 30 0.72 -1.50 -4.85
CA MET A 30 0.63 -0.48 -3.81
C MET A 30 -0.81 -0.01 -3.70
N CYS A 31 -1.29 0.06 -2.47
CA CYS A 31 -2.61 0.54 -2.15
C CYS A 31 -2.52 1.94 -1.53
N LEU A 32 -3.44 2.81 -1.92
CA LEU A 32 -3.64 4.11 -1.29
C LEU A 32 -4.69 3.95 -0.19
N LEU A 33 -4.28 4.17 1.07
CA LEU A 33 -5.21 4.31 2.19
C LEU A 33 -5.49 5.79 2.43
N ALA A 34 -6.76 6.19 2.42
CA ALA A 34 -7.16 7.59 2.56
C ALA A 34 -8.51 7.75 3.28
N ALA A 35 -8.68 8.89 3.95
CA ALA A 35 -10.00 9.39 4.33
C ALA A 35 -10.65 10.04 3.10
N PHE A 36 -11.91 9.71 2.85
CA PHE A 36 -12.67 10.15 1.69
C PHE A 36 -14.04 10.64 2.12
N GLU A 37 -14.35 11.90 1.80
CA GLU A 37 -15.67 12.48 2.01
C GLU A 37 -16.31 12.72 0.64
N PRO A 38 -17.38 12.00 0.28
CA PRO A 38 -18.03 12.20 -1.00
C PRO A 38 -18.85 13.49 -1.00
N GLU A 39 -18.73 14.28 -2.06
CA GLU A 39 -19.57 15.46 -2.33
C GLU A 39 -20.99 15.11 -2.83
N CYS A 40 -21.34 13.83 -2.88
CA CYS A 40 -22.57 13.32 -3.49
C CYS A 40 -23.06 12.07 -2.76
N ASP A 41 -24.35 11.76 -2.92
CA ASP A 41 -24.95 10.58 -2.29
C ASP A 41 -24.34 9.30 -2.85
N ILE A 42 -23.93 8.41 -1.95
CA ILE A 42 -23.37 7.10 -2.30
C ILE A 42 -24.20 5.98 -1.69
N VAL A 43 -24.43 4.92 -2.46
CA VAL A 43 -25.10 3.71 -2.01
C VAL A 43 -24.05 2.64 -1.76
N VAL A 44 -23.91 2.23 -0.51
CA VAL A 44 -23.05 1.11 -0.09
C VAL A 44 -23.95 0.05 0.53
N GLU A 45 -23.93 -1.16 -0.04
CA GLU A 45 -24.75 -2.30 0.42
C GLU A 45 -26.26 -2.00 0.54
N GLY A 46 -26.78 -1.12 -0.31
CA GLY A 46 -28.20 -0.73 -0.32
C GLY A 46 -28.57 0.38 0.68
N THR A 47 -27.60 0.88 1.44
CA THR A 47 -27.77 2.05 2.32
C THR A 47 -27.25 3.29 1.62
N THR A 48 -28.05 4.36 1.57
CA THR A 48 -27.64 5.66 1.03
C THR A 48 -26.98 6.48 2.13
N TYR A 49 -25.78 6.98 1.85
CA TYR A 49 -25.00 7.86 2.70
C TYR A 49 -24.90 9.23 2.03
N THR A 50 -25.33 10.27 2.73
CA THR A 50 -25.39 11.65 2.22
C THR A 50 -24.35 12.56 2.86
N GLU A 51 -23.88 12.23 4.07
CA GLU A 51 -22.89 13.01 4.82
C GLU A 51 -22.02 12.06 5.65
N GLY A 52 -20.72 12.32 5.73
CA GLY A 52 -19.77 11.52 6.52
C GLY A 52 -18.48 11.24 5.78
N PHE A 53 -17.52 10.65 6.48
CA PHE A 53 -16.23 10.28 5.90
C PHE A 53 -16.03 8.77 5.93
N PHE A 54 -15.47 8.25 4.84
CA PHE A 54 -15.12 6.85 4.65
C PHE A 54 -13.62 6.68 4.80
N VAL A 55 -13.20 5.57 5.39
CA VAL A 55 -11.81 5.09 5.30
C VAL A 55 -11.75 4.14 4.11
N ILE A 56 -11.05 4.53 3.05
CA ILE A 56 -10.96 3.76 1.82
C ILE A 56 -9.54 3.28 1.55
N GLU A 57 -9.43 2.10 0.93
CA GLU A 57 -8.21 1.55 0.37
C GLU A 57 -8.40 1.31 -1.11
N ALA A 58 -7.62 2.00 -1.95
CA ALA A 58 -7.64 1.84 -3.39
C ALA A 58 -6.38 1.11 -3.85
N CYS A 59 -6.55 -0.09 -4.41
CA CYS A 59 -5.43 -0.93 -4.87
C CYS A 59 -5.49 -1.12 -6.38
N GLY A 60 -4.36 -0.95 -7.07
CA GLY A 60 -4.31 -1.22 -8.51
C GLY A 60 -3.01 -0.75 -9.15
N TRP A 61 -2.71 -1.28 -10.34
CA TRP A 61 -1.48 -0.95 -11.08
C TRP A 61 -1.36 0.56 -11.40
N PHE A 62 -2.48 1.27 -11.53
CA PHE A 62 -2.52 2.69 -11.84
C PHE A 62 -2.17 3.59 -10.64
N ILE A 63 -2.26 3.05 -9.41
CA ILE A 63 -1.96 3.79 -8.17
C ILE A 63 -0.49 4.24 -8.16
N ASN A 64 0.42 3.43 -8.71
CA ASN A 64 1.86 3.74 -8.80
C ASN A 64 2.18 4.87 -9.78
N ASN A 65 1.28 5.12 -10.74
CA ASN A 65 1.52 6.01 -11.86
C ASN A 65 0.77 7.34 -11.75
N GLN A 66 0.01 7.54 -10.65
CA GLN A 66 -0.83 8.70 -10.43
C GLN A 66 -0.61 9.26 -9.03
N SER A 67 -0.79 10.58 -8.88
CA SER A 67 -0.76 11.18 -7.55
C SER A 67 -2.03 10.80 -6.78
N SER A 68 -1.93 10.79 -5.44
CA SER A 68 -3.08 10.54 -4.56
C SER A 68 -4.26 11.47 -4.85
N VAL A 69 -3.98 12.73 -5.17
CA VAL A 69 -5.01 13.73 -5.55
C VAL A 69 -5.79 13.29 -6.80
N VAL A 70 -5.10 12.81 -7.84
CA VAL A 70 -5.75 12.34 -9.07
C VAL A 70 -6.58 11.08 -8.81
N ILE A 71 -6.05 10.16 -8.00
CA ILE A 71 -6.76 8.93 -7.63
C ILE A 71 -8.05 9.26 -6.88
N ILE A 72 -7.98 10.14 -5.87
CA ILE A 72 -9.15 10.56 -5.10
C ILE A 72 -10.17 11.26 -5.98
N GLN A 73 -9.75 12.13 -6.90
CA GLN A 73 -10.67 12.77 -7.84
C GLN A 73 -11.37 11.74 -8.75
N ASN A 74 -10.64 10.74 -9.25
CA ASN A 74 -11.24 9.69 -10.06
C ASN A 74 -12.29 8.86 -9.28
N ILE A 75 -12.03 8.62 -7.99
CA ILE A 75 -12.99 7.94 -7.11
C ILE A 75 -14.22 8.85 -6.90
N GLN A 76 -14.02 10.14 -6.63
CA GLN A 76 -15.09 11.13 -6.48
C GLN A 76 -16.00 11.17 -7.72
N ASP A 77 -15.41 11.33 -8.91
CA ASP A 77 -16.15 11.39 -10.17
C ASP A 77 -16.93 10.08 -10.43
N TYR A 78 -16.31 8.94 -10.14
CA TYR A 78 -16.96 7.64 -10.30
C TYR A 78 -18.13 7.47 -9.33
N VAL A 79 -17.95 7.81 -8.05
CA VAL A 79 -18.98 7.73 -7.02
C VAL A 79 -20.16 8.62 -7.41
N CYS A 80 -19.94 9.87 -7.79
CA CYS A 80 -21.04 10.75 -8.16
C CYS A 80 -21.75 10.33 -9.45
N LYS A 81 -21.05 9.69 -10.38
CA LYS A 81 -21.66 9.20 -11.61
C LYS A 81 -22.46 7.92 -11.42
N ASN A 82 -21.97 7.00 -10.58
CA ASN A 82 -22.52 5.64 -10.49
C ASN A 82 -23.24 5.36 -9.16
N GLY A 83 -23.16 6.27 -8.19
CA GLY A 83 -23.72 6.10 -6.84
C GLY A 83 -23.08 4.98 -6.04
N LYS A 84 -21.86 4.53 -6.39
CA LYS A 84 -21.15 3.44 -5.72
C LYS A 84 -19.63 3.56 -5.87
N PHE A 85 -18.88 2.90 -4.99
CA PHE A 85 -17.42 2.83 -5.12
C PHE A 85 -16.98 2.00 -6.34
N PRO A 86 -15.84 2.33 -6.97
CA PRO A 86 -15.21 1.48 -7.98
C PRO A 86 -14.78 0.13 -7.39
N ASP A 87 -14.71 -0.91 -8.22
CA ASP A 87 -14.35 -2.28 -7.77
C ASP A 87 -12.93 -2.39 -7.19
N TYR A 88 -12.05 -1.45 -7.52
CA TYR A 88 -10.68 -1.38 -7.00
C TYR A 88 -10.58 -0.64 -5.64
N VAL A 89 -11.71 -0.14 -5.12
CA VAL A 89 -11.80 0.56 -3.84
C VAL A 89 -12.51 -0.32 -2.83
N LYS A 90 -11.85 -0.53 -1.69
CA LYS A 90 -12.42 -1.17 -0.52
C LYS A 90 -12.72 -0.14 0.55
N VAL A 91 -13.90 -0.23 1.15
CA VAL A 91 -14.30 0.58 2.30
C VAL A 91 -13.97 -0.20 3.57
N TRP A 92 -13.24 0.41 4.48
CA TRP A 92 -12.88 -0.17 5.78
C TRP A 92 -13.80 0.30 6.90
N ASP A 93 -14.15 1.58 6.90
CA ASP A 93 -14.99 2.18 7.93
C ASP A 93 -15.77 3.37 7.37
N TYR A 94 -16.87 3.72 8.04
CA TYR A 94 -17.67 4.90 7.78
C TYR A 94 -17.99 5.60 9.10
N HIS A 95 -17.78 6.91 9.11
CA HIS A 95 -18.12 7.77 10.23
C HIS A 95 -19.09 8.84 9.77
N SER A 96 -20.28 8.84 10.35
CA SER A 96 -21.23 9.95 10.21
C SER A 96 -20.66 11.20 10.84
N LYS A 97 -20.97 12.36 10.25
CA LYS A 97 -20.65 13.67 10.86
C LYS A 97 -21.48 13.94 12.11
#